data_AF-A0A2C9ZIV1-F1
#
_entry.id   AF-A0A2C9ZIV1-F1
#
_cell.length_a   1.000
_cell.length_b   1.000
_cell.length_c   1.000
_cell.angle_alpha   90.00
_cell.angle_beta   90.00
_cell.angle_gamma   90.00
#
_symmetry.space_group_name_H-M   'P 1'
#
loop_
_entity.id
_entity.type
_entity.pdbx_description
1 polymer ?
#
loop_
_entity_poly.entity_id
_entity_poly.type
_entity_poly.pdbx_seq_one_letter_code
_entity_poly.pdbx_strand_id
1 'polypeptide(L)'
;MIERVRITAETTAINYAARFGYPGRTLADYLDQLGGWDGYVDDPFGTRPWISLRAFDGADPGLFLKLMFAVPQIPGDDFPPVYGDEVVLAEYDLPEGTVIPR
;
A
#
# COMPACT_ATOMS: atom_id res chain seq x y z
N MET A 1 19.63 -12.15 3.45
CA MET A 1 19.12 -10.96 4.16
C MET A 1 17.62 -10.95 3.96
N ILE A 2 16.84 -10.65 5.00
CA ILE A 2 15.38 -10.53 4.91
C ILE A 2 15.09 -9.10 4.45
N GLU A 3 14.36 -8.96 3.35
CA GLU A 3 13.94 -7.66 2.83
C GLU A 3 12.64 -7.23 3.51
N ARG A 4 12.46 -5.92 3.71
CA ARG A 4 11.28 -5.36 4.38
C ARG A 4 10.40 -4.60 3.39
N VAL A 5 9.09 -4.68 3.58
CA VAL A 5 8.10 -3.92 2.80
C VAL A 5 7.31 -3.03 3.75
N ARG A 6 7.08 -1.79 3.32
CA ARG A 6 6.15 -0.84 3.94
C ARG A 6 5.02 -0.58 2.97
N ILE A 7 3.79 -0.69 3.46
CA ILE A 7 2.60 -0.27 2.74
C ILE A 7 2.20 1.11 3.24
N THR A 8 2.11 2.08 2.33
CA THR A 8 1.53 3.39 2.62
C THR A 8 0.29 3.64 1.78
N ALA A 9 -0.61 4.49 2.29
CA ALA A 9 -1.78 4.92 1.55
C ALA A 9 -2.13 6.38 1.82
N GLU A 10 -2.72 7.03 0.81
CA GLU A 10 -3.27 8.38 0.89
C GLU A 10 -4.53 8.45 0.03
N THR A 11 -5.58 9.14 0.52
CA THR A 11 -6.76 9.45 -0.29
C THR A 11 -6.52 10.69 -1.14
N THR A 12 -6.86 10.64 -2.42
CA THR A 12 -6.60 11.73 -3.35
C THR A 12 -7.66 11.83 -4.44
N ALA A 13 -7.91 13.05 -4.93
CA ALA A 13 -8.81 13.27 -6.08
C ALA A 13 -8.18 12.85 -7.42
N ILE A 14 -6.86 12.59 -7.44
CA ILE A 14 -6.12 12.26 -8.66
C ILE A 14 -6.01 10.75 -8.81
N ASN A 15 -6.41 10.23 -9.96
CA ASN A 15 -6.11 8.83 -10.33
C ASN A 15 -4.62 8.67 -10.67
N TYR A 16 -3.79 8.40 -9.65
CA TYR A 16 -2.36 8.16 -9.83
C TYR A 16 -2.07 6.91 -10.67
N ALA A 17 -2.88 5.85 -10.52
CA ALA A 17 -2.69 4.59 -11.25
C ALA A 17 -2.78 4.78 -12.78
N ALA A 18 -3.66 5.69 -13.24
CA ALA A 18 -3.81 6.01 -14.66
C ALA A 18 -2.53 6.52 -15.31
N ARG A 19 -1.61 7.15 -14.56
CA ARG A 19 -0.31 7.60 -15.09
C ARG A 19 0.60 6.44 -15.51
N PHE A 20 0.34 5.26 -14.98
CA PHE A 20 1.07 4.03 -15.25
C PHE A 20 0.26 3.05 -16.11
N GLY A 21 -0.88 3.48 -16.66
CA GLY A 21 -1.74 2.66 -17.51
C GLY A 21 -2.67 1.70 -16.76
N TYR A 22 -2.80 1.84 -15.43
CA TYR A 22 -3.69 1.01 -14.62
C TYR A 22 -5.00 1.73 -14.26
N PRO A 23 -6.12 1.02 -14.10
CA PRO A 23 -7.33 1.61 -13.54
C PRO A 23 -7.08 2.03 -12.08
N GLY A 24 -7.55 3.23 -11.73
CA GLY A 24 -7.51 3.71 -10.36
C GLY A 24 -8.59 3.06 -9.54
N ARG A 25 -8.30 2.78 -8.28
CA ARG A 25 -9.26 2.27 -7.31
C ARG A 25 -9.54 3.31 -6.24
N THR A 26 -10.81 3.50 -5.95
CA THR A 26 -11.33 4.38 -4.90
C THR A 26 -11.24 3.72 -3.53
N LEU A 27 -11.37 4.52 -2.46
CA LEU A 27 -11.49 3.98 -1.11
C LEU A 27 -12.66 2.99 -1.02
N ALA A 28 -13.79 3.28 -1.67
CA ALA A 28 -14.93 2.36 -1.76
C ALA A 28 -14.55 1.00 -2.38
N ASP A 29 -13.79 1.00 -3.48
CA ASP A 29 -13.36 -0.24 -4.15
C ASP A 29 -12.49 -1.10 -3.23
N TYR A 30 -11.61 -0.48 -2.43
CA TYR A 30 -10.80 -1.21 -1.46
C TYR A 30 -11.63 -1.73 -0.29
N LEU A 31 -12.57 -0.95 0.24
CA LEU A 31 -13.44 -1.41 1.32
C LEU A 31 -14.29 -2.62 0.89
N ASP A 32 -14.81 -2.60 -0.33
CA ASP A 32 -15.53 -3.75 -0.91
C ASP A 32 -14.61 -4.97 -1.06
N GLN A 33 -13.41 -4.78 -1.62
CA GLN A 33 -12.41 -5.85 -1.74
C GLN A 33 -12.06 -6.50 -0.39
N LEU A 34 -11.89 -5.70 0.66
CA LEU A 34 -11.50 -6.17 1.99
C LEU A 34 -12.69 -6.74 2.79
N GLY A 35 -13.93 -6.49 2.36
CA GLY A 35 -15.13 -6.79 3.15
C GLY A 35 -15.33 -5.88 4.35
N GLY A 36 -14.75 -4.67 4.32
CA GLY A 36 -14.79 -3.69 5.40
C GLY A 36 -13.48 -2.92 5.53
N TRP A 37 -13.19 -2.45 6.75
CA TRP A 37 -12.03 -1.62 7.04
C TRP A 37 -10.72 -2.40 7.22
N ASP A 38 -10.81 -3.70 7.47
CA ASP A 38 -9.67 -4.53 7.86
C ASP A 38 -9.66 -5.79 6.98
N GLY A 39 -8.53 -6.14 6.39
CA GLY A 39 -8.46 -7.29 5.51
C GLY A 39 -7.10 -7.54 4.86
N TYR A 40 -7.04 -8.58 4.02
CA TYR A 40 -5.83 -8.96 3.28
C TYR A 40 -5.77 -8.30 1.91
N VAL A 41 -4.62 -7.73 1.57
CA VAL A 41 -4.32 -7.23 0.22
C VAL A 41 -3.23 -8.08 -0.41
N ASP A 42 -3.29 -8.31 -1.72
CA ASP A 42 -2.19 -8.95 -2.44
C ASP A 42 -1.09 -7.93 -2.71
N ASP A 43 0.15 -8.29 -2.43
CA ASP A 43 1.32 -7.46 -2.72
C ASP A 43 2.00 -7.90 -4.04
N PRO A 44 2.86 -7.05 -4.64
CA PRO A 44 3.56 -7.40 -5.88
C PRO A 44 4.66 -8.46 -5.69
N PHE A 45 4.93 -8.88 -4.45
CA PHE A 45 5.96 -9.85 -4.09
C PHE A 45 5.39 -11.26 -3.84
N GLY A 46 4.08 -11.45 -4.06
CA GLY A 46 3.40 -12.74 -3.90
C GLY A 46 2.98 -13.07 -2.47
N THR A 47 2.95 -12.07 -1.58
CA THR A 47 2.47 -12.20 -0.20
C THR A 47 1.09 -11.55 -0.02
N ARG A 48 0.45 -11.82 1.13
CA ARG A 48 -0.89 -11.32 1.46
C ARG A 48 -0.90 -10.69 2.87
N PRO A 49 -0.38 -9.47 3.04
CA PRO A 49 -0.39 -8.79 4.34
C PRO A 49 -1.80 -8.36 4.76
N TRP A 50 -2.06 -8.37 6.06
CA TRP A 50 -3.26 -7.80 6.67
C TRP A 50 -3.05 -6.30 6.90
N ILE A 51 -4.00 -5.48 6.43
CA ILE A 51 -3.97 -4.02 6.59
C ILE A 51 -5.28 -3.51 7.23
N SER A 52 -5.22 -2.29 7.77
CA SER A 52 -6.39 -1.55 8.25
C SER A 52 -6.50 -0.21 7.54
N LEU A 53 -7.66 0.07 6.97
CA LEU A 53 -8.01 1.35 6.33
C LEU A 53 -8.70 2.32 7.30
N ARG A 54 -8.82 1.99 8.59
CA ARG A 54 -9.53 2.82 9.59
C ARG A 54 -8.96 4.23 9.75
N ALA A 55 -7.70 4.44 9.36
CA ALA A 55 -7.12 5.78 9.33
C ALA A 55 -7.85 6.73 8.37
N PHE A 56 -8.65 6.19 7.43
CA PHE A 56 -9.46 6.94 6.47
C PHE A 56 -10.95 6.97 6.86
N ASP A 57 -11.30 6.63 8.10
CA ASP A 57 -12.68 6.77 8.58
C ASP A 57 -13.11 8.25 8.51
N GLY A 58 -14.27 8.48 7.89
CA GLY A 58 -14.77 9.82 7.58
C GLY A 58 -14.23 10.48 6.30
N ALA A 59 -13.28 9.86 5.60
CA ALA A 59 -12.86 10.34 4.27
C ALA A 59 -13.96 10.09 3.21
N ASP A 60 -13.96 10.86 2.13
CA ASP A 60 -14.88 10.64 1.01
C ASP A 60 -14.54 9.31 0.29
N PRO A 61 -15.46 8.32 0.29
CA PRO A 61 -15.21 7.01 -0.31
C PRO A 61 -15.02 7.05 -1.83
N GLY A 62 -15.44 8.14 -2.50
CA GLY A 62 -15.24 8.35 -3.93
C GLY A 62 -13.83 8.81 -4.33
N LEU A 63 -12.98 9.17 -3.37
CA LEU A 63 -11.58 9.52 -3.64
C LEU A 63 -10.77 8.27 -3.99
N PHE A 64 -9.77 8.44 -4.86
CA PHE A 64 -8.80 7.39 -5.17
C PHE A 64 -7.93 7.10 -3.94
N LEU A 65 -7.66 5.82 -3.68
CA LEU A 65 -6.71 5.42 -2.66
C LEU A 65 -5.38 5.06 -3.34
N LYS A 66 -4.37 5.92 -3.17
CA LYS A 66 -3.02 5.70 -3.65
C LYS A 66 -2.30 4.74 -2.69
N LEU A 67 -2.41 3.44 -2.95
CA LEU A 67 -1.72 2.39 -2.19
C LEU A 67 -0.32 2.14 -2.79
N MET A 68 0.72 2.27 -1.97
CA MET A 68 2.11 2.11 -2.38
C MET A 68 2.79 1.00 -1.57
N PHE A 69 3.60 0.19 -2.25
CA PHE A 69 4.47 -0.81 -1.64
C PHE A 69 5.92 -0.34 -1.80
N ALA A 70 6.55 0.03 -0.70
CA ALA A 70 7.93 0.51 -0.68
C ALA A 70 8.86 -0.55 -0.09
N VAL A 71 10.03 -0.68 -0.71
CA VAL A 71 11.16 -1.46 -0.21
C VAL A 71 12.35 -0.53 -0.02
N PRO A 72 13.26 -0.77 0.94
CA PRO A 72 14.50 -0.01 1.07
C PRO A 72 15.31 -0.07 -0.24
N GLN A 73 15.91 1.06 -0.63
CA GLN A 73 16.78 1.11 -1.81
C GLN A 73 18.05 0.25 -1.62
N ILE A 74 18.58 0.28 -0.40
CA ILE A 74 19.73 -0.53 0.02
C ILE A 74 19.21 -1.58 1.01
N PRO A 75 19.51 -2.88 0.80
CA PRO A 75 19.15 -3.93 1.75
C PRO A 75 19.59 -3.60 3.17
N GLY A 76 18.66 -3.62 4.13
CA GLY A 76 18.95 -3.39 5.55
C GLY A 76 18.88 -1.92 5.99
N ASP A 77 18.71 -0.97 5.07
CA ASP A 77 18.41 0.42 5.41
C ASP A 77 16.95 0.57 5.88
N ASP A 78 16.67 1.71 6.50
CA ASP A 78 15.30 2.11 6.82
C ASP A 78 14.54 2.54 5.56
N PHE A 79 13.22 2.56 5.65
CA PHE A 79 12.36 3.03 4.58
C PHE A 79 12.52 4.53 4.32
N PRO A 80 12.28 5.00 3.08
CA PRO A 80 12.25 6.44 2.81
C PRO A 80 11.21 7.14 3.70
N PRO A 81 11.41 8.45 4.00
CA PRO A 81 10.42 9.24 4.71
C PRO A 81 9.07 9.20 3.99
N VAL A 82 8.00 9.11 4.78
CA VAL A 82 6.64 9.26 4.28
C VAL A 82 6.37 10.76 4.10
N TYR A 83 5.81 11.16 2.95
CA TYR A 83 5.55 12.56 2.61
C TYR A 83 4.05 12.83 2.50
N GLY A 84 3.63 14.06 2.84
CA GLY A 84 2.23 14.49 2.71
C GLY A 84 1.32 13.86 3.78
N ASP A 85 0.11 13.49 3.36
CA ASP A 85 -0.92 12.87 4.22
C ASP A 85 -0.89 11.33 4.14
N GLU A 86 0.21 10.75 3.66
CA GLU A 86 0.38 9.31 3.58
C GLU A 86 0.43 8.67 4.98
N VAL A 87 -0.33 7.59 5.15
CA VAL A 87 -0.40 6.77 6.37
C VAL A 87 0.29 5.44 6.13
N VAL A 88 1.09 4.99 7.09
CA VAL A 88 1.65 3.63 7.09
C VAL A 88 0.57 2.64 7.52
N LEU A 89 0.24 1.68 6.66
CA LEU A 89 -0.78 0.67 6.93
C LEU A 89 -0.20 -0.61 7.51
N ALA A 90 0.99 -1.00 7.06
CA ALA A 90 1.70 -2.18 7.52
C ALA A 90 3.19 -2.10 7.20
N GLU A 91 4.00 -2.76 8.02
CA GLU A 91 5.39 -3.10 7.74
C GLU A 91 5.60 -4.57 8.04
N TYR A 92 6.29 -5.28 7.16
CA TYR A 92 6.55 -6.71 7.31
C TYR A 92 7.81 -7.14 6.59
N ASP A 93 8.30 -8.30 7.01
CA ASP A 93 9.42 -8.99 6.40
C ASP A 93 8.94 -9.86 5.22
N LEU A 94 9.63 -9.78 4.09
CA LEU A 94 9.41 -10.68 2.97
C LEU A 94 10.00 -12.07 3.26
N PRO A 95 9.40 -13.15 2.73
CA PRO A 95 9.98 -14.48 2.80
C PRO A 95 11.42 -14.50 2.25
N GLU A 96 12.28 -15.28 2.89
CA GLU A 96 13.66 -15.43 2.44
C GLU A 96 13.71 -15.95 0.99
N GLY A 97 14.55 -15.32 0.17
CA GLY A 97 14.69 -15.66 -1.25
C GLY A 97 13.72 -14.95 -2.19
N THR A 98 12.84 -14.07 -1.67
CA THR A 98 11.99 -13.20 -2.52
C THR A 98 12.85 -12.31 -3.41
N VAL A 99 12.59 -12.31 -4.72
CA VAL A 99 13.33 -11.50 -5.70
C VAL A 99 12.66 -10.14 -5.86
N ILE A 100 13.37 -9.08 -5.49
CA ILE A 100 12.92 -7.70 -5.70
C ILE A 100 13.56 -7.18 -6.99
N PRO A 101 12.78 -6.81 -8.02
CA PRO A 101 13.31 -6.12 -9.19
C PRO A 101 13.79 -4.72 -8.76
N ARG A 102 15.06 -4.41 -9.01
CA ARG A 102 15.70 -3.12 -8.70
C ARG A 102 16.22 -2.45 -9.96
#